data_AF-A0A9P6YY69-F1
#
_entry.id   AF-A0A9P6YY69-F1
#
_cell.length_a   1.000
_cell.length_b   1.000
_cell.length_c   1.000
_cell.angle_alpha   90.00
_cell.angle_beta   90.00
_cell.angle_gamma   90.00
#
_symmetry.space_group_name_H-M   'P 1'
#
loop_
_entity.id
_entity.type
_entity.pdbx_description
1 polymer ?
#
loop_
_entity_poly.entity_id
_entity_poly.type
_entity_poly.pdbx_seq_one_letter_code
_entity_poly.pdbx_strand_id
1 'polypeptide(L)'
;MLAQRNLTILGCSLVAHTLLLGPLWHTIRVLAVPQSHLGKVRSTIIQFLARKSLPVVIFQTCQRSRKESGLAILDPGTQHAALQLRWLQSLLLPSSDPLYYDIFISDILRHCLRLFSVSPPHILPLLLPNMRSSTIKSFGCFNSLFKTMNKIDYKIDWQAFDIRMVSELPLTQVYP
;
A
#
# COMPACT_ATOMS: atom_id res chain seq x y z
N MET A 1 -0.15 10.90 -30.51
CA MET A 1 1.20 10.85 -31.09
C MET A 1 1.93 9.51 -30.90
N LEU A 2 1.93 8.85 -29.72
CA LEU A 2 2.63 7.55 -29.57
C LEU A 2 1.90 6.33 -30.16
N ALA A 3 0.57 6.39 -30.34
CA ALA A 3 -0.23 5.30 -30.90
C ALA A 3 0.07 4.99 -32.38
N GLN A 4 0.65 5.95 -33.11
CA GLN A 4 1.03 5.81 -34.53
C GLN A 4 2.39 5.12 -34.72
N ARG A 5 3.18 4.92 -33.66
CA ARG A 5 4.45 4.18 -33.77
C ARG A 5 4.16 2.69 -33.65
N ASN A 6 4.65 1.89 -34.60
CA ASN A 6 4.59 0.43 -34.59
C ASN A 6 5.51 -0.16 -33.50
N LEU A 7 5.22 0.17 -32.24
CA LEU A 7 5.96 -0.31 -31.08
C LEU A 7 5.72 -1.80 -30.88
N THR A 8 6.80 -2.52 -30.58
CA THR A 8 6.77 -3.92 -30.14
C THR A 8 6.12 -4.01 -28.75
N ILE A 9 5.71 -5.22 -28.34
CA ILE A 9 5.12 -5.47 -27.02
C ILE A 9 6.07 -4.98 -25.90
N LEU A 10 7.38 -5.13 -26.07
CA LEU A 10 8.40 -4.60 -25.16
C LEU A 10 8.41 -3.06 -25.13
N GLY A 11 8.31 -2.41 -26.29
CA GLY A 11 8.19 -0.96 -26.38
C GLY A 11 6.92 -0.43 -25.70
N CYS A 12 5.80 -1.13 -25.85
CA CYS A 12 4.55 -0.83 -25.14
C CYS A 12 4.71 -0.99 -23.62
N SER A 13 5.35 -2.06 -23.14
CA SER A 13 5.61 -2.24 -21.70
C SER A 13 6.50 -1.13 -21.14
N LEU A 14 7.52 -0.70 -21.89
CA LEU A 14 8.38 0.42 -21.49
C LEU A 14 7.60 1.72 -21.39
N VAL A 15 6.80 2.05 -22.40
CA VAL A 15 5.95 3.25 -22.42
C VAL A 15 4.91 3.21 -21.29
N ALA A 16 4.32 2.05 -21.01
CA ALA A 16 3.41 1.89 -19.88
C ALA A 16 4.13 2.19 -18.56
N HIS A 17 5.33 1.65 -18.34
CA HIS A 17 6.12 1.91 -17.13
C HIS A 17 6.46 3.39 -16.94
N THR A 18 6.91 4.07 -17.99
CA THR A 18 7.41 5.44 -17.87
C THR A 18 6.31 6.49 -17.89
N LEU A 19 5.36 6.40 -18.83
CA LEU A 19 4.38 7.46 -19.05
C LEU A 19 3.06 7.25 -18.31
N LEU A 20 2.64 6.00 -18.12
CA LEU A 20 1.38 5.71 -17.41
C LEU A 20 1.62 5.47 -15.93
N LEU A 21 2.56 4.57 -15.61
CA LEU A 21 2.77 4.11 -14.24
C LEU A 21 3.60 5.09 -13.41
N GLY A 22 4.64 5.70 -13.97
CA GLY A 22 5.50 6.66 -13.26
C GLY A 22 4.72 7.79 -12.57
N PRO A 23 3.95 8.61 -13.31
CA PRO A 23 3.15 9.68 -12.74
C PRO A 23 2.08 9.15 -11.77
N LEU A 24 1.44 8.03 -12.13
CA LEU A 24 0.41 7.41 -11.31
C LEU A 24 0.94 6.98 -9.93
N TRP A 25 2.15 6.41 -9.87
CA TRP A 25 2.79 6.05 -8.60
C TRP A 25 3.07 7.26 -7.73
N HIS A 26 3.42 8.38 -8.35
CA HIS A 26 3.65 9.63 -7.62
C HIS A 26 2.36 10.15 -6.98
N THR A 27 1.22 10.07 -7.69
CA THR A 27 -0.09 10.45 -7.14
C THR A 27 -0.59 9.46 -6.08
N ILE A 28 -0.51 8.16 -6.35
CA ILE A 28 -0.95 7.09 -5.45
C ILE A 28 -0.15 7.08 -4.14
N ARG A 29 1.10 7.55 -4.15
CA ARG A 29 1.90 7.66 -2.93
C ARG A 29 1.25 8.59 -1.90
N VAL A 30 0.59 9.65 -2.34
CA VAL A 30 0.01 10.68 -1.47
C VAL A 30 -1.49 10.44 -1.24
N LEU A 31 -2.20 9.96 -2.26
CA LEU A 31 -3.65 9.78 -2.19
C LEU A 31 -4.02 8.37 -1.72
N ALA A 32 -4.99 8.29 -0.81
CA ALA A 32 -5.67 7.04 -0.52
C ALA A 32 -6.61 6.67 -1.67
N VAL A 33 -6.24 5.67 -2.47
CA VAL A 33 -7.00 5.28 -3.65
C VAL A 33 -7.89 4.06 -3.36
N PRO A 34 -9.21 4.12 -3.65
CA PRO A 34 -10.08 2.96 -3.50
C PRO A 34 -9.66 1.81 -4.41
N GLN A 35 -9.87 0.57 -3.96
CA GLN A 35 -9.51 -0.63 -4.74
C GLN A 35 -10.20 -0.70 -6.11
N SER A 36 -11.41 -0.16 -6.23
CA SER A 36 -12.12 -0.04 -7.52
C SER A 36 -11.34 0.78 -8.55
N HIS A 37 -10.63 1.83 -8.12
CA HIS A 37 -9.80 2.64 -8.99
C HIS A 37 -8.52 1.91 -9.40
N LEU A 38 -7.91 1.14 -8.50
CA LEU A 38 -6.77 0.27 -8.84
C LEU A 38 -7.18 -0.83 -9.84
N GLY A 39 -8.40 -1.35 -9.73
CA GLY A 39 -8.98 -2.26 -10.72
C GLY A 39 -9.17 -1.62 -12.10
N LYS A 40 -9.63 -0.36 -12.14
CA LYS A 40 -9.69 0.42 -13.39
C LYS A 40 -8.31 0.65 -13.99
N VAL A 41 -7.33 1.04 -13.18
CA VAL A 41 -5.92 1.19 -13.61
C VAL A 41 -5.40 -0.11 -14.21
N ARG A 42 -5.59 -1.24 -13.52
CA ARG A 42 -5.21 -2.56 -14.02
C ARG A 42 -5.86 -2.86 -15.37
N SER A 43 -7.15 -2.57 -15.51
CA SER A 43 -7.89 -2.77 -16.76
C SER A 43 -7.34 -1.89 -17.90
N THR A 44 -7.03 -0.63 -17.61
CA THR A 44 -6.42 0.29 -18.59
C THR A 44 -5.04 -0.18 -19.04
N ILE A 45 -4.20 -0.67 -18.11
CA ILE A 45 -2.89 -1.24 -18.43
C ILE A 45 -3.06 -2.44 -19.35
N ILE A 46 -3.98 -3.36 -19.02
CA ILE A 46 -4.26 -4.54 -19.84
C ILE A 46 -4.75 -4.12 -21.23
N GLN A 47 -5.72 -3.21 -21.33
CA GLN A 47 -6.23 -2.72 -22.61
C GLN A 47 -5.12 -2.05 -23.45
N PHE A 48 -4.23 -1.31 -22.82
CA PHE A 48 -3.10 -0.68 -23.49
C PHE A 48 -2.12 -1.72 -24.09
N LEU A 49 -1.88 -2.83 -23.38
CA LEU A 49 -1.00 -3.92 -23.85
C LEU A 49 -1.71 -4.83 -24.86
N ALA A 50 -3.00 -5.10 -24.63
CA ALA A 50 -3.83 -5.95 -25.47
C ALA A 50 -4.15 -5.31 -26.82
N ARG A 51 -4.15 -3.97 -26.92
CA ARG A 51 -4.29 -3.23 -28.19
C ARG A 51 -3.33 -3.69 -29.29
N LYS A 52 -2.22 -4.37 -28.96
CA LYS A 52 -1.24 -4.89 -29.93
C LYS A 52 -0.93 -6.39 -29.82
N SER A 53 -1.53 -7.12 -28.87
CA SER A 53 -1.26 -8.56 -28.69
C SER A 53 -2.53 -9.38 -28.88
N LEU A 54 -2.53 -10.24 -29.90
CA LEU A 54 -3.41 -11.41 -30.00
C LEU A 54 -2.60 -12.59 -29.45
N PRO A 55 -3.05 -13.34 -28.43
CA PRO A 55 -4.38 -13.39 -27.80
C PRO A 55 -4.46 -12.57 -26.49
N VAL A 56 -5.66 -12.53 -25.89
CA VAL A 56 -5.95 -11.88 -24.59
C VAL A 56 -4.95 -12.35 -23.53
N VAL A 57 -3.99 -11.48 -23.20
CA VAL A 57 -2.96 -11.80 -22.21
C VAL A 57 -3.55 -11.67 -20.81
N ILE A 58 -3.56 -12.79 -20.06
CA ILE A 58 -3.92 -12.79 -18.65
C ILE A 58 -2.92 -11.91 -17.90
N PHE A 59 -3.41 -10.99 -17.05
CA PHE A 59 -2.54 -10.03 -16.34
C PHE A 59 -1.36 -10.69 -15.61
N GLN A 60 -1.57 -11.87 -15.01
CA GLN A 60 -0.52 -12.66 -14.36
C GLN A 60 0.66 -13.01 -15.28
N THR A 61 0.39 -13.19 -16.58
CA THR A 61 1.44 -13.43 -17.59
C THR A 61 2.26 -12.17 -17.83
N CYS A 62 1.64 -10.98 -17.78
CA CYS A 62 2.35 -9.70 -17.87
C CYS A 62 3.21 -9.39 -16.63
N GLN A 63 2.91 -10.01 -15.48
CA GLN A 63 3.66 -9.80 -14.23
C GLN A 63 4.95 -10.63 -14.16
N ARG A 64 5.08 -11.66 -15.00
CA ARG A 64 6.29 -12.52 -15.02
C ARG A 64 7.55 -11.68 -15.22
N SER A 65 8.64 -12.15 -14.62
CA SER A 65 9.93 -11.50 -14.72
C SER A 65 10.40 -11.43 -16.17
N ARG A 66 11.18 -10.40 -16.51
CA ARG A 66 11.83 -10.32 -17.84
C ARG A 66 12.72 -11.53 -18.13
N LYS A 67 13.24 -12.18 -17.08
CA LYS A 67 14.04 -13.42 -17.19
C LYS A 67 13.21 -14.61 -17.68
N GLU A 68 11.89 -14.58 -17.49
CA GLU A 68 10.92 -15.60 -17.92
C GLU A 68 10.12 -15.15 -19.15
N SER A 69 10.68 -14.22 -19.94
CA SER A 69 10.01 -13.60 -21.09
C SER A 69 8.72 -12.83 -20.75
N GLY A 70 8.53 -12.46 -19.48
CA GLY A 70 7.42 -11.63 -19.02
C GLY A 70 7.66 -10.12 -19.16
N LEU A 71 6.60 -9.33 -18.94
CA LEU A 71 6.65 -7.87 -19.09
C LEU A 71 7.03 -7.14 -17.80
N ALA A 72 7.19 -7.87 -16.68
CA ALA A 72 7.51 -7.36 -15.34
C ALA A 72 6.59 -6.20 -14.90
N ILE A 73 5.31 -6.27 -15.26
CA ILE A 73 4.34 -5.23 -14.91
C ILE A 73 3.92 -5.40 -13.45
N LEU A 74 4.00 -4.30 -12.70
CA LEU A 74 3.64 -4.29 -11.30
C LEU A 74 2.11 -4.34 -11.13
N ASP A 75 1.63 -5.16 -10.19
CA ASP A 75 0.22 -5.09 -9.77
C ASP A 75 -0.04 -3.74 -9.09
N PRO A 76 -1.05 -2.96 -9.54
CA PRO A 76 -1.37 -1.69 -8.89
C PRO A 76 -1.72 -1.84 -7.40
N GLY A 77 -2.35 -2.94 -6.99
CA GLY A 77 -2.70 -3.21 -5.59
C GLY A 77 -1.47 -3.52 -4.72
N THR A 78 -0.53 -4.31 -5.22
CA THR A 78 0.74 -4.58 -4.54
C THR A 78 1.65 -3.36 -4.52
N GLN A 79 1.74 -2.62 -5.63
CA GLN A 79 2.52 -1.39 -5.68
C GLN A 79 1.95 -0.31 -4.76
N HIS A 80 0.62 -0.15 -4.72
CA HIS A 80 -0.03 0.75 -3.79
C HIS A 80 0.33 0.39 -2.34
N ALA A 81 0.18 -0.86 -1.93
CA ALA A 81 0.56 -1.29 -0.57
C ALA A 81 2.05 -1.03 -0.27
N ALA A 82 2.95 -1.34 -1.22
CA ALA A 82 4.38 -1.07 -1.05
C ALA A 82 4.69 0.43 -0.90
N LEU A 83 4.00 1.30 -1.62
CA LEU A 83 4.16 2.75 -1.48
C LEU A 83 3.63 3.27 -0.15
N GLN A 84 2.54 2.67 0.35
CA GLN A 84 1.93 3.05 1.63
C GLN A 84 2.74 2.55 2.84
N LEU A 85 3.60 1.55 2.66
CA LEU A 85 4.53 1.08 3.68
C LEU A 85 5.45 2.19 4.20
N ARG A 86 5.82 3.16 3.36
CA ARG A 86 6.60 4.33 3.78
C ARG A 86 5.94 5.05 4.96
N TRP A 87 4.65 5.32 4.85
CA TRP A 87 3.88 5.99 5.91
C TRP A 87 3.73 5.09 7.15
N LEU A 88 3.58 3.79 6.93
CA LEU A 88 3.48 2.81 8.00
C LEU A 88 4.76 2.72 8.83
N GLN A 89 5.92 2.73 8.17
CA GLN A 89 7.23 2.72 8.83
C GLN A 89 7.39 3.93 9.76
N SER A 90 7.00 5.13 9.32
CA SER A 90 7.04 6.34 10.16
C SER A 90 6.09 6.28 11.36
N LEU A 91 5.02 5.48 11.29
CA LEU A 91 4.10 5.27 12.41
C LEU A 91 4.57 4.18 13.39
N LEU A 92 5.29 3.19 12.89
CA LEU A 92 5.84 2.07 13.68
C LEU A 92 7.12 2.45 14.42
N LEU A 93 7.97 3.30 13.84
CA LEU A 93 9.23 3.71 14.47
C LEU A 93 8.99 4.78 15.56
N PRO A 94 9.72 4.73 16.69
CA PRO A 94 9.70 5.79 17.68
C PRO A 94 10.11 7.14 17.07
N SER A 95 9.51 8.25 17.53
CA SER A 95 9.85 9.64 17.11
C SER A 95 11.32 10.03 17.34
N SER A 96 12.08 9.22 18.06
CA SER A 96 13.45 9.51 18.49
C SER A 96 14.50 9.29 17.39
N ASP A 97 14.13 8.67 16.27
CA ASP A 97 15.06 8.38 15.18
C ASP A 97 15.10 9.53 14.15
N PRO A 98 16.20 10.28 14.04
CA PRO A 98 16.31 11.46 13.17
C PRO A 98 16.34 11.13 11.67
N LEU A 99 16.34 9.85 11.27
CA LEU A 99 16.47 9.42 9.88
C LEU A 99 15.22 9.68 8.98
N TYR A 100 14.09 10.15 9.54
CA TYR A 100 12.85 10.33 8.79
C TYR A 100 12.24 11.74 8.93
N TYR A 101 12.33 12.52 7.84
CA TYR A 101 11.91 13.93 7.75
C TYR A 101 10.38 14.20 7.65
N ASP A 102 9.51 13.20 7.81
CA ASP A 102 8.05 13.35 7.65
C ASP A 102 7.31 13.54 9.00
N ILE A 103 7.91 14.35 9.89
CA ILE A 103 7.49 14.50 11.30
C ILE A 103 6.05 15.00 11.40
N PHE A 104 5.69 16.05 10.65
CA PHE A 104 4.37 16.69 10.76
C PHE A 104 3.20 15.76 10.40
N ILE A 105 3.27 15.09 9.24
CA ILE A 105 2.20 14.18 8.80
C ILE A 105 2.12 12.97 9.72
N SER A 106 3.27 12.43 10.14
CA SER A 106 3.32 11.29 11.05
C SER A 106 2.72 11.66 12.41
N ASP A 107 2.97 12.86 12.93
CA ASP A 107 2.40 13.33 14.19
C ASP A 107 0.89 13.56 14.11
N ILE A 108 0.38 14.12 13.01
CA ILE A 108 -1.07 14.22 12.77
C ILE A 108 -1.69 12.83 12.74
N LEU A 109 -1.09 11.89 11.99
CA LEU A 109 -1.61 10.53 11.90
C LEU A 109 -1.59 9.81 13.26
N ARG A 110 -0.52 9.98 14.05
CA ARG A 110 -0.44 9.48 15.44
C ARG A 110 -1.50 10.12 16.32
N HIS A 111 -1.70 11.42 16.21
CA HIS A 111 -2.71 12.13 16.98
C HIS A 111 -4.12 11.64 16.64
N CYS A 112 -4.47 11.52 15.36
CA CYS A 112 -5.73 10.96 14.91
C CYS A 112 -5.92 9.50 15.38
N LEU A 113 -4.87 8.68 15.34
CA LEU A 113 -4.92 7.32 15.88
C LEU A 113 -5.26 7.33 17.37
N ARG A 114 -4.64 8.19 18.18
CA ARG A 114 -4.96 8.30 19.61
C ARG A 114 -6.36 8.84 19.87
N LEU A 115 -6.78 9.85 19.11
CA LEU A 115 -8.07 10.52 19.30
C LEU A 115 -9.26 9.61 18.96
N PHE A 116 -9.14 8.82 17.89
CA PHE A 116 -10.24 8.02 17.37
C PHE A 116 -10.13 6.53 17.73
N SER A 117 -9.11 6.13 18.50
CA SER A 117 -8.99 4.75 19.00
C SER A 117 -9.33 4.68 20.48
N VAL A 118 -9.76 3.50 20.91
CA VAL A 118 -10.14 3.24 22.30
C VAL A 118 -8.92 3.19 23.23
N SER A 119 -7.72 3.01 22.66
CA SER A 119 -6.50 2.76 23.42
C SER A 119 -5.50 3.93 23.35
N PRO A 120 -4.79 4.27 24.45
CA PRO A 120 -3.79 5.34 24.49
C PRO A 120 -2.61 5.21 23.51
N PRO A 121 -2.01 4.02 23.28
CA PRO A 121 -0.95 3.84 22.29
C PRO A 121 -1.50 3.77 20.86
N HIS A 122 -0.98 4.61 19.95
CA HIS A 122 -1.37 4.63 18.53
C HIS A 122 -0.96 3.37 17.74
N ILE A 123 -0.05 2.56 18.28
CA ILE A 123 0.50 1.37 17.65
C ILE A 123 -0.51 0.20 17.68
N LEU A 124 -1.26 0.05 18.78
CA LEU A 124 -2.24 -1.02 18.93
C LEU A 124 -3.34 -1.04 17.86
N PRO A 125 -4.05 0.06 17.56
CA PRO A 125 -5.04 0.06 16.46
C PRO A 125 -4.40 -0.15 15.08
N LEU A 126 -3.10 0.15 14.92
CA LEU A 126 -2.38 -0.12 13.68
C LEU A 126 -2.19 -1.62 13.48
N LEU A 127 -1.65 -2.32 14.49
CA LEU A 127 -1.34 -3.74 14.45
C LEU A 127 -2.59 -4.63 14.55
N LEU A 128 -3.56 -4.25 15.37
CA LEU A 128 -4.66 -5.11 15.79
C LEU A 128 -5.99 -4.67 15.14
N PRO A 129 -6.55 -5.44 14.19
CA PRO A 129 -7.74 -5.05 13.45
C PRO A 129 -9.00 -4.84 14.31
N ASN A 130 -9.10 -5.55 15.42
CA ASN A 130 -10.19 -5.47 16.41
C ASN A 130 -10.19 -4.15 17.19
N MET A 131 -9.04 -3.49 17.33
CA MET A 131 -8.92 -2.22 18.06
C MET A 131 -9.22 -0.98 17.19
N ARG A 132 -9.54 -1.18 15.91
CA ARG A 132 -9.82 -0.10 14.95
C ARG A 132 -11.29 0.33 15.02
N SER A 133 -11.54 1.54 15.49
CA SER A 133 -12.85 2.19 15.48
C SER A 133 -13.46 2.31 14.06
N SER A 134 -14.78 2.37 13.96
CA SER A 134 -15.49 2.64 12.70
C SER A 134 -15.19 4.03 12.15
N THR A 135 -15.04 5.03 13.03
CA THR A 135 -14.72 6.41 12.66
C THR A 135 -13.34 6.49 11.99
N ILE A 136 -12.33 5.83 12.54
CA ILE A 136 -10.99 5.89 11.94
C ILE A 136 -10.93 5.16 10.59
N LYS A 137 -11.76 4.12 10.41
CA LYS A 137 -11.88 3.40 9.13
C LYS A 137 -12.55 4.22 8.04
N SER A 138 -13.36 5.23 8.38
CA SER A 138 -14.01 6.09 7.37
C SER A 138 -13.01 7.05 6.71
N PHE A 139 -11.93 7.40 7.40
CA PHE A 139 -10.85 8.20 6.82
C PHE A 139 -10.08 7.38 5.78
N GLY A 140 -10.05 7.89 4.54
CA GLY A 140 -9.43 7.20 3.41
C GLY A 140 -7.97 6.81 3.65
N CYS A 141 -7.18 7.72 4.24
CA CYS A 141 -5.76 7.49 4.56
C CYS A 141 -5.57 6.30 5.51
N PHE A 142 -6.33 6.23 6.59
CA PHE A 142 -6.25 5.12 7.54
C PHE A 142 -6.76 3.81 6.96
N ASN A 143 -7.83 3.84 6.15
CA ASN A 143 -8.28 2.63 5.44
C ASN A 143 -7.17 2.05 4.53
N SER A 144 -6.43 2.92 3.83
CA SER A 144 -5.26 2.54 3.02
C SER A 144 -4.15 1.92 3.88
N LEU A 145 -3.80 2.57 5.00
CA LEU A 145 -2.77 2.09 5.93
C LEU A 145 -3.15 0.75 6.56
N PHE A 146 -4.37 0.59 7.04
CA PHE A 146 -4.85 -0.65 7.64
C PHE A 146 -4.88 -1.82 6.65
N LYS A 147 -5.30 -1.57 5.41
CA LYS A 147 -5.24 -2.59 4.34
C LYS A 147 -3.79 -2.97 4.02
N THR A 148 -2.89 -1.99 4.03
CA THR A 148 -1.47 -2.23 3.81
C THR A 148 -0.87 -3.06 4.95
N MET A 149 -1.13 -2.68 6.20
CA MET A 149 -0.71 -3.44 7.38
C MET A 149 -1.25 -4.87 7.35
N ASN A 150 -2.53 -5.08 7.03
CA ASN A 150 -3.11 -6.42 6.95
C ASN A 150 -2.55 -7.27 5.80
N LYS A 151 -2.02 -6.63 4.74
CA LYS A 151 -1.44 -7.32 3.59
C LYS A 151 0.02 -7.72 3.83
N ILE A 152 0.71 -6.98 4.69
CA ILE A 152 2.08 -7.27 5.08
C ILE A 152 1.99 -8.29 6.22
N ASP A 153 2.66 -9.43 6.08
CA ASP A 153 2.83 -10.40 7.17
C ASP A 153 3.82 -9.84 8.20
N TYR A 154 3.45 -8.72 8.83
CA TYR A 154 4.29 -8.02 9.79
C TYR A 154 4.30 -8.83 11.09
N LYS A 155 5.45 -9.46 11.37
CA LYS A 155 5.67 -10.15 12.63
C LYS A 155 5.74 -9.12 13.75
N ILE A 156 4.74 -9.16 14.62
CA ILE A 156 4.69 -8.31 15.82
C ILE A 156 5.82 -8.76 16.74
N ASP A 157 6.75 -7.85 17.01
CA ASP A 157 7.72 -8.04 18.08
C ASP A 157 7.07 -7.70 19.42
N TRP A 158 6.56 -8.73 20.09
CA TRP A 158 5.94 -8.59 21.40
C TRP A 158 6.91 -8.10 22.47
N GLN A 159 8.23 -8.24 22.27
CA GLN A 159 9.24 -7.75 23.22
C GLN A 159 9.38 -6.23 23.18
N ALA A 160 8.93 -5.59 22.09
CA ALA A 160 8.93 -4.13 21.95
C ALA A 160 7.73 -3.45 22.64
N PHE A 161 6.80 -4.22 23.23
CA PHE A 161 5.62 -3.68 23.90
C PHE A 161 5.94 -3.29 25.36
N ASP A 162 5.61 -2.06 25.72
CA ASP A 162 5.62 -1.58 27.10
C ASP A 162 4.46 -2.22 27.90
N ILE A 163 4.61 -2.31 29.22
CA ILE A 163 3.64 -2.86 30.18
C ILE A 163 2.26 -2.21 29.99
N ARG A 164 2.23 -0.91 29.67
CA ARG A 164 0.99 -0.15 29.41
C ARG A 164 0.28 -0.59 28.12
N MET A 165 1.02 -1.07 27.13
CA MET A 165 0.42 -1.62 25.90
C MET A 165 -0.14 -3.02 26.16
N VAL A 166 0.53 -3.81 26.99
CA VAL A 166 0.10 -5.17 27.33
C VAL A 166 -1.22 -5.16 28.11
N SER A 167 -1.42 -4.21 29.03
CA SER A 167 -2.68 -4.09 29.79
C SER A 167 -3.90 -3.76 28.93
N GLU A 168 -3.69 -3.22 27.74
CA GLU A 168 -4.73 -2.81 26.79
C GLU A 168 -5.07 -3.93 25.78
N LEU A 169 -4.29 -5.02 25.76
CA LEU A 169 -4.54 -6.15 24.89
C LEU A 169 -5.75 -6.96 25.37
N PRO A 170 -6.69 -7.32 24.48
CA PRO A 170 -7.76 -8.24 24.86
C PRO A 170 -7.16 -9.61 25.20
N LEU A 171 -7.63 -10.22 26.29
CA LEU A 171 -7.16 -11.52 26.79
C LEU A 171 -7.18 -12.63 25.73
N THR A 172 -8.08 -12.53 24.74
CA THR A 172 -8.16 -13.42 23.57
C THR A 172 -6.94 -13.40 22.64
N GLN A 173 -6.02 -12.45 22.81
CA GLN A 173 -4.77 -12.36 22.02
C GLN A 173 -3.52 -12.72 22.83
N VAL A 174 -3.63 -12.83 24.15
CA VAL A 174 -2.50 -13.16 25.05
C VAL A 174 -2.34 -14.69 25.20
N TYR A 175 -3.36 -15.45 24.82
CA TYR A 175 -3.33 -16.92 24.80
C TYR A 175 -3.74 -17.43 23.40
N PRO A 176 -2.83 -18.06 22.64
CA PRO A 176 -3.20 -18.81 21.44
C PRO A 176 -3.90 -20.13 21.76
#